data_AF-A0A5H2XH74-F1
#
_entry.id   AF-A0A5H2XH74-F1
#
_cell.length_a   1.000
_cell.length_b   1.000
_cell.length_c   1.000
_cell.angle_alpha   90.00
_cell.angle_beta   90.00
_cell.angle_gamma   90.00
#
_symmetry.space_group_name_H-M   'P 1'
#
loop_
_entity.id
_entity.type
_entity.pdbx_description
1 polymer ?
#
loop_
_entity_poly.entity_id
_entity_poly.type
_entity_poly.pdbx_seq_one_letter_code
_entity_poly.pdbx_strand_id
1 'polypeptide(L)'
;LSLSQVDLSLTHITPLCFRHTQHKPDQEPPQPPPLPKGLYGSMELIIVYIQGKTRKYLRYVRAAGPLTAVLSGTIFVKIFNPSSISLVGDIPQGLPSFSIPRAFGYATSLIPTALLITGVAILESVGIAKALAAKNGYELDSNQELFGLGVANIFGSFFSAYPTTGSFSRSAVNHESGAKSGLSGLVMGVLMGCALLFMTPLFEYIPQVLKEK
;
A
#
# COMPACT_ATOMS: atom_id res chain seq x y z
N LEU A 1 20.23 -11.02 4.77
CA LEU A 1 19.94 -10.57 3.39
C LEU A 1 18.49 -10.13 3.38
N SER A 2 18.30 -8.83 3.42
CA SER A 2 17.11 -8.15 3.95
C SER A 2 15.98 -8.04 2.92
N LEU A 3 14.73 -8.16 3.41
CA LEU A 3 13.44 -7.95 2.74
C LEU A 3 13.37 -6.72 1.81
N SER A 4 14.28 -5.75 1.97
CA SER A 4 14.39 -4.58 1.08
C SER A 4 14.87 -4.90 -0.35
N GLN A 5 15.48 -6.07 -0.60
CA GLN A 5 15.96 -6.44 -1.94
C GLN A 5 14.86 -7.01 -2.85
N VAL A 6 13.78 -7.57 -2.28
CA VAL A 6 12.68 -8.15 -3.08
C VAL A 6 11.74 -7.06 -3.58
N ASP A 7 11.47 -6.03 -2.76
CA ASP A 7 10.72 -4.83 -3.17
C ASP A 7 11.43 -4.05 -4.30
N LEU A 8 12.78 -3.99 -4.26
CA LEU A 8 13.56 -3.27 -5.26
C LEU A 8 13.58 -3.98 -6.63
N SER A 9 13.57 -5.32 -6.65
CA SER A 9 13.54 -6.09 -7.91
C SER A 9 12.18 -6.06 -8.60
N LEU A 10 11.06 -5.96 -7.87
CA LEU A 10 9.74 -5.82 -8.49
C LEU A 10 9.54 -4.46 -9.18
N THR A 11 10.21 -3.42 -8.69
CA THR A 11 10.10 -2.06 -9.25
C THR A 11 10.77 -1.93 -10.62
N HIS A 12 11.71 -2.82 -10.96
CA HIS A 12 12.45 -2.79 -12.23
C HIS A 12 11.80 -3.58 -13.38
N ILE A 13 10.78 -4.40 -13.13
CA ILE A 13 10.19 -5.30 -14.15
C ILE A 13 8.89 -4.72 -14.76
N THR A 14 8.35 -3.64 -14.20
CA THR A 14 7.17 -2.92 -14.74
C THR A 14 7.52 -1.65 -15.53
N PRO A 15 8.13 -1.74 -16.74
CA PRO A 15 8.05 -0.61 -17.67
C PRO A 15 7.57 -0.99 -19.08
N LEU A 16 6.66 -1.97 -19.27
CA LEU A 16 6.28 -2.38 -20.63
C LEU A 16 4.78 -2.55 -20.94
N CYS A 17 3.85 -2.47 -19.98
CA CYS A 17 2.42 -2.65 -20.26
C CYS A 17 1.51 -1.48 -19.84
N PHE A 18 2.07 -0.31 -19.51
CA PHE A 18 1.30 0.86 -19.07
C PHE A 18 1.36 2.04 -20.06
N ARG A 19 1.48 1.75 -21.36
CA ARG A 19 1.65 2.77 -22.41
C ARG A 19 0.45 2.98 -23.33
N HIS A 20 -0.76 2.58 -22.95
CA HIS A 20 -1.96 2.92 -23.73
C HIS A 20 -3.18 3.15 -22.86
N THR A 21 -3.35 4.43 -22.47
CA THR A 21 -4.60 5.22 -22.30
C THR A 21 -4.35 6.34 -21.27
N GLN A 22 -3.39 7.22 -21.56
CA GLN A 22 -3.31 8.53 -20.91
C GLN A 22 -3.92 9.54 -21.88
N HIS A 23 -5.18 9.89 -21.62
CA HIS A 23 -5.82 11.05 -22.19
C HIS A 23 -5.04 12.28 -21.70
N LYS A 24 -4.49 13.05 -22.65
CA LYS A 24 -3.74 14.29 -22.39
C LYS A 24 -4.64 15.32 -21.68
N PRO A 25 -4.24 15.92 -20.55
CA PRO A 25 -4.84 17.16 -20.07
C PRO A 25 -3.95 18.36 -20.44
N ASP A 26 -4.61 19.50 -20.64
CA ASP A 26 -4.09 20.73 -21.19
C ASP A 26 -3.00 21.42 -20.34
N GLN A 27 -2.16 22.22 -21.00
CA GLN A 27 -1.02 22.94 -20.44
C GLN A 27 -1.41 23.91 -19.30
N GLU A 28 -0.85 23.70 -18.12
CA GLU A 28 -0.89 24.63 -16.99
C GLU A 28 0.14 25.78 -17.18
N PRO A 29 -0.19 27.06 -16.86
CA PRO A 29 0.65 28.23 -17.14
C PRO A 29 2.00 28.24 -16.37
N PRO A 30 2.99 29.06 -16.80
CA PRO A 30 4.39 28.90 -16.41
C PRO A 30 4.63 29.14 -14.92
N GLN A 31 5.14 28.10 -14.26
CA GLN A 31 5.46 28.06 -12.82
C GLN A 31 6.83 28.70 -12.52
N PRO A 32 6.97 29.49 -11.43
CA PRO A 32 8.26 30.06 -10.98
C PRO A 32 9.23 28.96 -10.47
N PRO A 33 10.55 29.24 -10.37
CA PRO A 33 11.58 28.20 -10.25
C PRO A 33 11.41 27.31 -9.01
N PRO A 34 11.57 25.98 -9.15
CA PRO A 34 11.26 25.03 -8.09
C PRO A 34 12.29 25.07 -6.95
N LEU A 35 11.80 25.27 -5.72
CA LEU A 35 12.56 24.99 -4.49
C LEU A 35 12.84 23.47 -4.39
N PRO A 36 13.95 23.02 -3.77
CA PRO A 36 14.31 21.61 -3.71
C PRO A 36 13.37 20.81 -2.80
N LYS A 37 12.52 19.98 -3.40
CA LYS A 37 11.50 19.13 -2.73
C LYS A 37 12.08 18.17 -1.68
N GLY A 38 13.35 17.80 -1.79
CA GLY A 38 14.03 16.87 -0.88
C GLY A 38 14.21 17.38 0.55
N LEU A 39 14.21 18.71 0.78
CA LEU A 39 14.34 19.27 2.12
C LEU A 39 13.03 19.15 2.94
N TYR A 40 11.87 19.15 2.29
CA TYR A 40 10.57 19.08 2.96
C TYR A 40 10.22 17.65 3.40
N GLY A 41 10.47 16.65 2.55
CA GLY A 41 10.26 15.24 2.90
C GLY A 41 11.17 14.75 4.02
N SER A 42 12.40 15.26 4.09
CA SER A 42 13.32 14.96 5.19
C SER A 42 12.85 15.60 6.51
N MET A 43 12.27 16.79 6.49
CA MET A 43 11.68 17.42 7.70
C MET A 43 10.44 16.70 8.22
N GLU A 44 9.56 16.19 7.35
CA GLU A 44 8.41 15.37 7.76
C GLU A 44 8.85 14.04 8.39
N LEU A 45 9.82 13.35 7.78
CA LEU A 45 10.41 12.13 8.34
C LEU A 45 11.09 12.38 9.69
N ILE A 46 11.75 13.53 9.84
CA ILE A 46 12.36 13.96 11.10
C ILE A 46 11.29 14.23 12.18
N ILE A 47 10.15 14.83 11.84
CA ILE A 47 9.05 15.07 12.79
C ILE A 47 8.45 13.73 13.29
N VAL A 48 8.20 12.77 12.39
CA VAL A 48 7.73 11.43 12.75
C VAL A 48 8.77 10.69 13.59
N TYR A 49 10.06 10.80 13.23
CA TYR A 49 11.18 10.21 13.97
C TYR A 49 11.34 10.81 15.39
N ILE A 50 11.24 12.14 15.53
CA ILE A 50 11.34 12.86 16.82
C ILE A 50 10.14 12.52 17.73
N GLN A 51 8.92 12.45 17.18
CA GLN A 51 7.75 12.00 17.94
C GLN A 51 7.91 10.56 18.44
N GLY A 52 8.48 9.67 17.61
CA GLY A 52 8.74 8.27 17.95
C GLY A 52 9.84 8.04 19.00
N LYS A 53 10.80 8.97 19.14
CA LYS A 53 11.95 8.87 20.06
C LYS A 53 11.72 9.49 21.44
N THR A 54 10.81 10.46 21.57
CA THR A 54 10.80 11.37 22.73
C THR A 54 9.85 10.98 23.88
N ARG A 55 8.82 10.14 23.69
CA ARG A 55 7.85 9.85 24.79
C ARG A 55 7.40 8.40 24.92
N LYS A 56 7.79 7.74 26.03
CA LYS A 56 7.33 6.40 26.45
C LYS A 56 5.81 6.29 26.67
N TYR A 57 5.09 7.40 26.86
CA TYR A 57 3.64 7.46 27.10
C TYR A 57 2.78 7.26 25.83
N LEU A 58 3.35 7.47 24.63
CA LEU A 58 2.61 7.43 23.36
C LEU A 58 2.78 6.09 22.61
N ARG A 59 2.77 4.98 23.35
CA ARG A 59 2.93 3.62 22.78
C ARG A 59 1.86 3.29 21.72
N TYR A 60 0.63 3.82 21.89
CA TYR A 60 -0.47 3.72 20.92
C TYR A 60 -0.25 4.55 19.64
N VAL A 61 0.40 5.72 19.74
CA VAL A 61 0.72 6.57 18.57
C VAL A 61 1.78 5.93 17.69
N ARG A 62 2.69 5.14 18.28
CA ARG A 62 3.70 4.37 17.53
C ARG A 62 3.11 3.20 16.74
N ALA A 63 2.04 2.57 17.23
CA ALA A 63 1.29 1.57 16.49
C ALA A 63 0.51 2.18 15.30
N ALA A 64 0.11 3.45 15.42
CA ALA A 64 -0.55 4.24 14.39
C ALA A 64 0.41 5.10 13.55
N GLY A 65 1.70 4.70 13.43
CA GLY A 65 2.74 5.47 12.75
C GLY A 65 2.32 6.05 11.38
N PRO A 66 1.81 5.23 10.44
CA PRO A 66 1.36 5.73 9.13
C PRO A 66 0.20 6.73 9.22
N LEU A 67 -0.77 6.52 10.11
CA LEU A 67 -1.91 7.43 10.29
C LEU A 67 -1.47 8.78 10.86
N THR A 68 -0.55 8.76 11.83
CA THR A 68 -0.01 9.98 12.43
C THR A 68 0.82 10.78 11.43
N ALA A 69 1.56 10.11 10.55
CA ALA A 69 2.29 10.73 9.46
C ALA A 69 1.34 11.45 8.49
N VAL A 70 0.28 10.77 8.03
CA VAL A 70 -0.73 11.35 7.14
C VAL A 70 -1.40 12.57 7.77
N LEU A 71 -1.88 12.46 9.03
CA LEU A 71 -2.51 13.58 9.73
C LEU A 71 -1.57 14.77 9.88
N SER A 72 -0.30 14.52 10.24
CA SER A 72 0.70 15.59 10.40
C SER A 72 1.03 16.27 9.06
N GLY A 73 1.18 15.51 7.97
CA GLY A 73 1.43 16.05 6.63
C GLY A 73 0.26 16.87 6.12
N THR A 74 -0.98 16.37 6.27
CA THR A 74 -2.20 17.12 5.88
C THR A 74 -2.34 18.43 6.66
N ILE A 75 -2.07 18.43 7.97
CA ILE A 75 -2.09 19.65 8.80
C ILE A 75 -0.99 20.63 8.36
N PHE A 76 0.21 20.12 8.10
CA PHE A 76 1.34 20.94 7.68
C PHE A 76 1.09 21.63 6.33
N VAL A 77 0.62 20.89 5.33
CA VAL A 77 0.24 21.43 4.01
C VAL A 77 -0.84 22.52 4.16
N LYS A 78 -1.86 22.29 5.01
CA LYS A 78 -2.94 23.25 5.22
C LYS A 78 -2.49 24.56 5.87
N ILE A 79 -1.48 24.51 6.75
CA ILE A 79 -0.95 25.70 7.44
C ILE A 79 0.03 26.47 6.54
N PHE A 80 0.95 25.77 5.89
CA PHE A 80 2.06 26.40 5.16
C PHE A 80 1.77 26.65 3.68
N ASN A 81 0.70 26.06 3.11
CA ASN A 81 0.31 26.14 1.69
C ASN A 81 1.51 26.20 0.72
N PRO A 82 2.43 25.23 0.76
CA PRO A 82 3.60 25.23 -0.12
C PRO A 82 3.15 24.96 -1.56
N SER A 83 3.22 25.98 -2.41
CA SER A 83 2.84 25.90 -3.84
C SER A 83 3.72 24.98 -4.69
N SER A 84 4.80 24.42 -4.13
CA SER A 84 5.73 23.51 -4.81
C SER A 84 5.46 22.02 -4.59
N ILE A 85 4.48 21.66 -3.74
CA ILE A 85 4.15 20.27 -3.42
C ILE A 85 2.93 19.83 -4.23
N SER A 86 3.12 18.81 -5.07
CA SER A 86 2.00 18.16 -5.76
C SER A 86 1.16 17.43 -4.71
N LEU A 87 -0.15 17.60 -4.75
CA LEU A 87 -1.07 16.79 -3.94
C LEU A 87 -1.50 15.54 -4.70
N VAL A 88 -2.14 14.60 -4.00
CA VAL A 88 -2.69 13.39 -4.63
C VAL A 88 -3.78 13.74 -5.64
N GLY A 89 -4.57 14.80 -5.36
CA GLY A 89 -5.67 15.24 -6.22
C GLY A 89 -6.92 14.38 -6.04
N ASP A 90 -7.85 14.50 -6.98
CA ASP A 90 -9.16 13.83 -6.91
C ASP A 90 -9.02 12.31 -6.94
N ILE A 91 -9.52 11.66 -5.89
CA ILE A 91 -9.61 10.21 -5.81
C ILE A 91 -11.07 9.83 -6.00
N PRO A 92 -11.43 8.96 -6.95
CA PRO A 92 -12.80 8.54 -7.14
C PRO A 92 -13.36 7.92 -5.86
N GLN A 93 -14.35 8.57 -5.26
CA GLN A 93 -14.98 8.11 -4.03
C GLN A 93 -15.89 6.92 -4.32
N GLY A 94 -15.84 5.91 -3.46
CA GLY A 94 -16.74 4.77 -3.52
C GLY A 94 -16.02 3.43 -3.42
N LEU A 95 -16.81 2.37 -3.43
CA LEU A 95 -16.29 1.01 -3.56
C LEU A 95 -15.92 0.73 -5.01
N PRO A 96 -14.88 -0.09 -5.26
CA PRO A 96 -14.52 -0.48 -6.62
C PRO A 96 -15.72 -1.15 -7.30
N SER A 97 -16.00 -0.73 -8.54
CA SER A 97 -17.06 -1.32 -9.34
C SER A 97 -16.71 -2.74 -9.73
N PHE A 98 -17.71 -3.62 -9.76
CA PHE A 98 -17.56 -4.97 -10.29
C PHE A 98 -17.18 -4.92 -11.78
N SER A 99 -16.06 -5.53 -12.13
CA SER A 99 -15.47 -5.58 -13.46
C SER A 99 -15.17 -7.03 -13.81
N ILE A 100 -15.64 -7.49 -14.98
CA ILE A 100 -15.33 -8.83 -15.47
C ILE A 100 -14.00 -8.74 -16.25
N PRO A 101 -13.00 -9.58 -15.94
CA PRO A 101 -11.78 -9.66 -16.74
C PRO A 101 -12.13 -10.02 -18.20
N ARG A 102 -12.01 -9.07 -19.14
CA ARG A 102 -12.35 -9.26 -20.57
C ARG A 102 -11.13 -9.38 -21.49
N ALA A 103 -9.94 -9.02 -21.02
CA ALA A 103 -8.74 -8.90 -21.84
C ALA A 103 -7.93 -10.21 -21.94
N PHE A 104 -8.58 -11.32 -22.30
CA PHE A 104 -7.89 -12.61 -22.48
C PHE A 104 -6.94 -12.65 -23.68
N GLY A 105 -7.04 -11.68 -24.61
CA GLY A 105 -6.15 -11.57 -25.77
C GLY A 105 -4.66 -11.39 -25.43
N TYR A 106 -4.36 -10.80 -24.27
CA TYR A 106 -2.98 -10.63 -23.78
C TYR A 106 -2.57 -11.71 -22.75
N ALA A 107 -3.48 -12.63 -22.41
CA ALA A 107 -3.23 -13.61 -21.36
C ALA A 107 -2.00 -14.45 -21.67
N THR A 108 -1.83 -14.92 -22.91
CA THR A 108 -0.70 -15.75 -23.34
C THR A 108 0.65 -15.05 -23.18
N SER A 109 0.71 -13.75 -23.45
CA SER A 109 1.93 -12.94 -23.27
C SER A 109 2.23 -12.63 -21.80
N LEU A 110 1.21 -12.59 -20.95
CA LEU A 110 1.33 -12.25 -19.52
C LEU A 110 1.57 -13.46 -18.62
N ILE A 111 1.27 -14.68 -19.08
CA ILE A 111 1.45 -15.93 -18.31
C ILE A 111 2.86 -16.06 -17.70
N PRO A 112 3.97 -15.85 -18.43
CA PRO A 112 5.31 -16.01 -17.86
C PRO A 112 5.55 -15.05 -16.69
N THR A 113 5.18 -13.78 -16.86
CA THR A 113 5.32 -12.76 -15.80
C THR A 113 4.39 -13.04 -14.62
N ALA A 114 3.15 -13.46 -14.89
CA ALA A 114 2.17 -13.81 -13.88
C ALA A 114 2.64 -15.00 -13.02
N LEU A 115 3.23 -16.02 -13.64
CA LEU A 115 3.81 -17.17 -12.93
C LEU A 115 4.96 -16.76 -12.01
N LEU A 116 5.83 -15.86 -12.46
CA LEU A 116 6.94 -15.34 -11.65
C LEU A 116 6.41 -14.56 -10.43
N ILE A 117 5.50 -13.62 -10.64
CA ILE A 117 4.92 -12.81 -9.55
C ILE A 117 4.16 -13.70 -8.57
N THR A 118 3.39 -14.66 -9.08
CA THR A 118 2.64 -15.61 -8.24
C THR A 118 3.58 -16.49 -7.42
N GLY A 119 4.67 -16.98 -8.02
CA GLY A 119 5.67 -17.77 -7.30
C GLY A 119 6.30 -16.98 -6.15
N VAL A 120 6.66 -15.71 -6.39
CA VAL A 120 7.20 -14.82 -5.34
C VAL A 120 6.15 -14.56 -4.25
N ALA A 121 4.89 -14.28 -4.62
CA ALA A 121 3.81 -14.02 -3.68
C ALA A 121 3.51 -15.24 -2.78
N ILE A 122 3.54 -16.45 -3.34
CA ILE A 122 3.36 -17.69 -2.57
C ILE A 122 4.51 -17.88 -1.58
N LEU A 123 5.76 -17.71 -2.03
CA LEU A 123 6.94 -17.86 -1.19
C LEU A 123 6.95 -16.85 -0.03
N GLU A 124 6.57 -15.60 -0.31
CA GLU A 124 6.45 -14.56 0.71
C GLU A 124 5.34 -14.89 1.71
N SER A 125 4.13 -15.17 1.24
CA SER A 125 2.97 -15.43 2.09
C SER A 125 3.18 -16.66 2.98
N VAL A 126 3.58 -17.80 2.39
CA VAL A 126 3.84 -19.04 3.13
C VAL A 126 5.06 -18.90 4.03
N GLY A 127 6.08 -18.16 3.60
CA GLY A 127 7.27 -17.87 4.42
C GLY A 127 6.92 -17.10 5.69
N ILE A 128 6.11 -16.05 5.59
CA ILE A 128 5.62 -15.27 6.74
C ILE A 128 4.75 -16.15 7.64
N ALA A 129 3.81 -16.91 7.06
CA ALA A 129 2.91 -17.77 7.80
C ALA A 129 3.68 -18.84 8.60
N LYS A 130 4.70 -19.47 8.00
CA LYS A 130 5.58 -20.45 8.67
C LYS A 130 6.41 -19.81 9.76
N ALA A 131 6.97 -18.62 9.53
CA ALA A 131 7.73 -17.89 10.55
C ALA A 131 6.86 -17.58 11.78
N LEU A 132 5.59 -17.20 11.56
CA LEU A 132 4.65 -16.90 12.63
C LEU A 132 4.17 -18.17 13.35
N ALA A 133 3.95 -19.26 12.62
CA ALA A 133 3.62 -20.58 13.17
C ALA A 133 4.73 -21.12 14.07
N ALA A 134 5.98 -21.06 13.59
CA ALA A 134 7.16 -21.46 14.36
C ALA A 134 7.33 -20.62 15.64
N LYS A 135 7.06 -19.30 15.58
CA LYS A 135 7.12 -18.40 16.74
C LYS A 135 6.06 -18.74 17.80
N ASN A 136 4.87 -19.14 17.37
CA ASN A 136 3.70 -19.32 18.24
C ASN A 136 3.41 -20.78 18.61
N GLY A 137 4.14 -21.73 18.04
CA GLY A 137 4.01 -23.15 18.36
C GLY A 137 2.72 -23.80 17.83
N TYR A 138 2.17 -23.30 16.72
CA TYR A 138 1.03 -23.95 16.03
C TYR A 138 1.47 -24.58 14.70
N GLU A 139 0.74 -25.59 14.24
CA GLU A 139 0.98 -26.17 12.92
C GLU A 139 0.30 -25.37 11.81
N LEU A 140 1.01 -25.16 10.71
CA LEU A 140 0.50 -24.44 9.53
C LEU A 140 0.20 -25.42 8.40
N ASP A 141 -1.06 -25.45 7.97
CA ASP A 141 -1.45 -26.09 6.72
C ASP A 141 -1.18 -25.16 5.53
N SER A 142 -0.07 -25.42 4.82
CA SER A 142 0.32 -24.62 3.66
C SER A 142 -0.67 -24.73 2.49
N ASN A 143 -1.43 -25.81 2.39
CA ASN A 143 -2.44 -25.96 1.33
C ASN A 143 -3.62 -25.03 1.57
N GLN A 144 -4.04 -24.85 2.82
CA GLN A 144 -5.11 -23.90 3.18
C GLN A 144 -4.68 -22.45 2.95
N GLU A 145 -3.44 -22.10 3.29
CA GLU A 145 -2.90 -20.76 3.01
C GLU A 145 -2.84 -20.49 1.50
N LEU A 146 -2.35 -21.46 0.71
CA LEU A 146 -2.29 -21.34 -0.74
C LEU A 146 -3.68 -21.23 -1.36
N PHE A 147 -4.63 -22.03 -0.89
CA PHE A 147 -6.02 -21.96 -1.33
C PHE A 147 -6.65 -20.60 -1.00
N GLY A 148 -6.45 -20.10 0.22
CA GLY A 148 -6.93 -18.78 0.64
C GLY A 148 -6.35 -17.65 -0.21
N LEU A 149 -5.05 -17.70 -0.50
CA LEU A 149 -4.38 -16.72 -1.35
C LEU A 149 -4.91 -16.74 -2.80
N GLY A 150 -5.14 -17.94 -3.36
CA GLY A 150 -5.71 -18.10 -4.69
C GLY A 150 -7.14 -17.56 -4.78
N VAL A 151 -7.98 -17.93 -3.81
CA VAL A 151 -9.37 -17.43 -3.71
C VAL A 151 -9.38 -15.91 -3.57
N ALA A 152 -8.55 -15.32 -2.71
CA ALA A 152 -8.46 -13.87 -2.54
C ALA A 152 -8.12 -13.14 -3.85
N ASN A 153 -7.16 -13.66 -4.62
CA ASN A 153 -6.77 -13.08 -5.91
C ASN A 153 -7.84 -13.27 -7.00
N ILE A 154 -8.54 -14.41 -7.03
CA ILE A 154 -9.66 -14.63 -7.95
C ILE A 154 -10.79 -13.63 -7.65
N PHE A 155 -11.21 -13.53 -6.39
CA PHE A 155 -12.24 -12.55 -5.99
C PHE A 155 -11.78 -11.11 -6.25
N GLY A 156 -10.52 -10.78 -5.96
CA GLY A 156 -9.95 -9.46 -6.22
C GLY A 156 -9.93 -9.08 -7.70
N SER A 157 -9.75 -10.05 -8.61
CA SER A 157 -9.74 -9.79 -10.06
C SER A 157 -11.08 -9.19 -10.55
N PHE A 158 -12.20 -9.55 -9.92
CA PHE A 158 -13.51 -8.99 -10.23
C PHE A 158 -13.69 -7.53 -9.77
N PHE A 159 -12.81 -7.02 -8.93
CA PHE A 159 -12.80 -5.63 -8.50
C PHE A 159 -11.61 -4.86 -9.08
N SER A 160 -10.97 -5.41 -10.12
CA SER A 160 -9.74 -4.86 -10.73
C SER A 160 -8.60 -4.65 -9.72
N ALA A 161 -8.52 -5.51 -8.70
CA ALA A 161 -7.46 -5.44 -7.70
C ALA A 161 -6.13 -5.95 -8.26
N TYR A 162 -5.04 -5.36 -7.77
CA TYR A 162 -3.69 -5.89 -7.98
C TYR A 162 -3.51 -7.23 -7.26
N PRO A 163 -2.59 -8.10 -7.73
CA PRO A 163 -2.29 -9.35 -7.06
C PRO A 163 -1.85 -9.08 -5.62
N THR A 164 -2.52 -9.73 -4.67
CA THR A 164 -2.26 -9.59 -3.24
C THR A 164 -1.39 -10.74 -2.74
N THR A 165 -0.57 -10.43 -1.73
CA THR A 165 0.36 -11.33 -1.04
C THR A 165 0.28 -11.12 0.47
N GLY A 166 0.96 -11.98 1.24
CA GLY A 166 1.14 -11.78 2.68
C GLY A 166 2.03 -10.57 2.97
N SER A 167 1.91 -9.97 4.15
CA SER A 167 2.76 -8.85 4.56
C SER A 167 3.30 -9.06 5.98
N PHE A 168 4.63 -9.10 6.11
CA PHE A 168 5.27 -9.31 7.41
C PHE A 168 4.87 -8.23 8.41
N SER A 169 4.87 -6.97 7.99
CA SER A 169 4.50 -5.84 8.85
C SER A 169 3.06 -5.93 9.34
N ARG A 170 2.10 -6.19 8.44
CA ARG A 170 0.67 -6.30 8.81
C ARG A 170 0.42 -7.51 9.71
N SER A 171 0.98 -8.66 9.38
CA SER A 171 0.83 -9.89 10.17
C SER A 171 1.49 -9.77 11.55
N ALA A 172 2.66 -9.12 11.63
CA ALA A 172 3.34 -8.86 12.91
C ALA A 172 2.49 -7.95 13.81
N VAL A 173 2.00 -6.83 13.28
CA VAL A 173 1.15 -5.91 14.07
C VAL A 173 -0.16 -6.58 14.49
N ASN A 174 -0.81 -7.34 13.59
CA ASN A 174 -2.04 -8.06 13.90
C ASN A 174 -1.81 -9.10 15.03
N HIS A 175 -0.67 -9.81 14.97
CA HIS A 175 -0.29 -10.78 15.98
C HIS A 175 0.12 -10.14 17.32
N GLU A 176 0.91 -9.06 17.31
CA GLU A 176 1.28 -8.29 18.50
C GLU A 176 0.07 -7.63 19.17
N SER A 177 -0.96 -7.31 18.39
CA SER A 177 -2.25 -6.81 18.89
C SER A 177 -3.12 -7.90 19.54
N GLY A 178 -2.64 -9.16 19.58
CA GLY A 178 -3.33 -10.28 20.22
C GLY A 178 -4.43 -10.90 19.38
N ALA A 179 -4.42 -10.74 18.05
CA ALA A 179 -5.38 -11.43 17.17
C ALA A 179 -5.20 -12.95 17.26
N LYS A 180 -6.30 -13.66 17.54
CA LYS A 180 -6.33 -15.13 17.70
C LYS A 180 -7.12 -15.85 16.61
N SER A 181 -7.85 -15.12 15.77
CA SER A 181 -8.68 -15.68 14.71
C SER A 181 -8.67 -14.78 13.47
N GLY A 182 -9.07 -15.34 12.33
CA GLY A 182 -9.21 -14.61 11.06
C GLY A 182 -10.29 -13.52 11.07
N LEU A 183 -11.07 -13.39 12.15
CA LEU A 183 -12.05 -12.33 12.33
C LEU A 183 -11.41 -10.94 12.29
N SER A 184 -10.13 -10.81 12.70
CA SER A 184 -9.43 -9.53 12.61
C SER A 184 -9.25 -9.05 11.16
N GLY A 185 -9.11 -9.98 10.21
CA GLY A 185 -9.07 -9.69 8.77
C GLY A 185 -10.41 -9.17 8.24
N LEU A 186 -11.53 -9.75 8.69
CA LEU A 186 -12.87 -9.29 8.32
C LEU A 186 -13.14 -7.88 8.84
N VAL A 187 -12.81 -7.62 10.12
CA VAL A 187 -12.93 -6.28 10.70
C VAL A 187 -12.08 -5.27 9.94
N MET A 188 -10.85 -5.62 9.58
CA MET A 188 -9.98 -4.79 8.76
C MET A 188 -10.58 -4.49 7.38
N GLY A 189 -11.18 -5.48 6.72
CA GLY A 189 -11.86 -5.31 5.44
C GLY A 189 -13.05 -4.35 5.52
N VAL A 190 -13.87 -4.47 6.56
CA VAL A 190 -15.00 -3.54 6.81
C VAL A 190 -14.49 -2.13 7.07
N LEU A 191 -13.46 -1.97 7.92
CA LEU A 191 -12.85 -0.68 8.21
C LEU A 191 -12.26 -0.02 6.96
N MET A 192 -11.61 -0.78 6.09
CA MET A 192 -11.13 -0.29 4.80
C MET A 192 -12.28 0.13 3.88
N GLY A 193 -13.37 -0.65 3.82
CA GLY A 193 -14.58 -0.25 3.10
C GLY A 193 -15.16 1.06 3.61
N CYS A 194 -15.27 1.23 4.94
CA CYS A 194 -15.71 2.49 5.54
C CYS A 194 -14.74 3.65 5.24
N ALA A 195 -13.43 3.41 5.26
CA ALA A 195 -12.44 4.43 4.93
C ALA A 195 -12.59 4.91 3.48
N LEU A 196 -12.84 4.02 2.52
CA LEU A 196 -13.07 4.41 1.12
C LEU A 196 -14.38 5.21 0.92
N LEU A 197 -15.38 5.00 1.78
CA LEU A 197 -16.65 5.71 1.70
C LEU A 197 -16.61 7.09 2.37
N PHE A 198 -15.92 7.23 3.51
CA PHE A 198 -15.94 8.44 4.33
C PHE A 198 -14.63 9.24 4.34
N MET A 199 -13.49 8.58 4.11
CA MET A 199 -12.15 9.17 4.30
C MET A 199 -11.48 9.60 2.98
N THR A 200 -12.01 9.22 1.83
CA THR A 200 -11.51 9.63 0.51
C THR A 200 -11.28 11.15 0.35
N PRO A 201 -12.20 12.05 0.76
CA PRO A 201 -11.95 13.49 0.66
C PRO A 201 -10.80 13.98 1.57
N LEU A 202 -10.44 13.22 2.61
CA LEU A 202 -9.29 13.55 3.45
C LEU A 202 -7.96 13.23 2.76
N PHE A 203 -7.96 12.24 1.85
CA PHE A 203 -6.75 11.77 1.17
C PHE A 203 -6.30 12.66 0.01
N GLU A 204 -7.17 13.52 -0.51
CA GLU A 204 -6.83 14.49 -1.57
C GLU A 204 -5.74 15.47 -1.12
N TYR A 205 -5.72 15.80 0.17
CA TYR A 205 -4.77 16.72 0.79
C TYR A 205 -3.43 16.08 1.19
N ILE A 206 -3.19 14.82 0.81
CA ILE A 206 -1.93 14.17 1.11
C ILE A 206 -0.83 14.73 0.18
N PRO A 207 0.29 15.23 0.72
CA PRO A 207 1.41 15.68 -0.10
C PRO A 207 2.06 14.52 -0.86
N GLN A 208 2.12 14.60 -2.18
CA GLN A 208 2.95 13.72 -3.02
C GLN A 208 4.39 14.23 -3.03
N VAL A 209 5.16 13.77 -2.06
CA VAL A 209 6.57 14.17 -1.91
C VAL A 209 7.50 13.44 -2.88
N LEU A 210 7.06 12.31 -3.47
CA LEU A 210 7.90 11.38 -4.23
C LEU A 210 7.62 11.31 -5.75
N LYS A 211 7.01 12.33 -6.36
CA LYS A 211 6.94 12.40 -7.84
C LYS A 211 8.33 12.70 -8.41
N GLU A 212 9.09 11.66 -8.70
CA GLU A 212 10.26 11.73 -9.58
C GLU A 212 9.73 11.86 -11.03
N LYS A 213 10.15 12.92 -11.72
CA LYS A 213 9.78 13.19 -13.11
C LYS A 213 10.69 12.42 -14.05
#